data_AF-A0A7C5WK79-F1
#
_entry.id   AF-A0A7C5WK79-F1
#
_cell.length_a   1.000
_cell.length_b   1.000
_cell.length_c   1.000
_cell.angle_alpha   90.00
_cell.angle_beta   90.00
_cell.angle_gamma   90.00
#
_symmetry.space_group_name_H-M   'P 1'
#
loop_
_entity.id
_entity.type
_entity.pdbx_description
1 polymer ?
#
loop_
_entity_poly.entity_id
_entity_poly.type
_entity_poly.pdbx_seq_one_letter_code
_entity_poly.pdbx_strand_id
1 'polypeptide(L)'
;MMISKVIFASTLFAVAGLASADVIVSYSYTDLDGAFDSASSTFTADATAGGGSLDTGGDVSRLLGAPGTADFESGFMALGSFADVQISLSIFNITPDSAEAEGTLTITDIDGDTLSADVTGSWTILNPFGFMFFSGVSNGYIFTDNGQTDGEFNGTAGSFDMSDLVGNLYEGAVSLLLQNPGGFGADFSGVSTEGDGVLVPTPGSVLIGGLGALGMMMPRRRK
;
A
#
# COMPACT_ATOMS: atom_id res chain seq x y z
N MET A 1 -53.32 -1.67 -32.86
CA MET A 1 -52.64 -1.49 -31.56
C MET A 1 -51.18 -1.85 -31.75
N MET A 2 -50.30 -0.86 -31.81
CA MET A 2 -48.86 -1.00 -32.10
C MET A 2 -48.10 -1.25 -30.79
N ILE A 3 -47.21 -2.26 -30.75
CA ILE A 3 -46.34 -2.51 -29.60
C ILE A 3 -44.88 -2.42 -30.07
N SER A 4 -44.16 -1.50 -29.42
CA SER A 4 -42.82 -1.00 -29.72
C SER A 4 -41.72 -2.08 -29.68
N LYS A 5 -40.75 -1.93 -30.60
CA LYS A 5 -39.46 -2.63 -30.54
C LYS A 5 -38.54 -1.93 -29.55
N VAL A 6 -38.16 -2.61 -28.47
CA VAL A 6 -37.13 -2.15 -27.53
C VAL A 6 -35.77 -2.60 -28.08
N ILE A 7 -34.90 -1.63 -28.36
CA ILE A 7 -33.51 -1.87 -28.77
C ILE A 7 -32.65 -1.84 -27.50
N PHE A 8 -32.03 -2.98 -27.16
CA PHE A 8 -31.02 -3.06 -26.11
C PHE A 8 -29.69 -2.53 -26.66
N ALA A 9 -29.22 -1.41 -26.11
CA ALA A 9 -27.86 -0.92 -26.32
C ALA A 9 -26.96 -1.58 -25.26
N SER A 10 -26.13 -2.54 -25.67
CA SER A 10 -25.07 -3.11 -24.83
C SER A 10 -23.89 -2.15 -24.81
N THR A 11 -23.70 -1.45 -23.70
CA THR A 11 -22.47 -0.70 -23.39
C THR A 11 -21.32 -1.68 -23.17
N LEU A 12 -20.36 -1.67 -24.09
CA LEU A 12 -19.07 -2.34 -23.97
C LEU A 12 -18.25 -1.58 -22.90
N PHE A 13 -18.07 -2.18 -21.72
CA PHE A 13 -17.05 -1.71 -20.78
C PHE A 13 -15.68 -1.96 -21.42
N ALA A 14 -15.01 -0.89 -21.81
CA ALA A 14 -13.60 -0.95 -22.16
C ALA A 14 -12.83 -1.23 -20.86
N VAL A 15 -12.42 -2.47 -20.66
CA VAL A 15 -11.33 -2.78 -19.72
C VAL A 15 -10.08 -2.15 -20.35
N ALA A 16 -9.77 -0.92 -19.94
CA ALA A 16 -8.46 -0.33 -20.21
C ALA A 16 -7.45 -1.27 -19.57
N GLY A 17 -6.58 -1.86 -20.40
CA GLY A 17 -5.60 -2.83 -19.94
C GLY A 17 -4.75 -2.24 -18.84
N LEU A 18 -4.72 -2.90 -17.69
CA LEU A 18 -3.59 -2.80 -16.79
C LEU A 18 -2.38 -3.28 -17.59
N ALA A 19 -1.55 -2.34 -18.05
CA ALA A 19 -0.19 -2.69 -18.43
C ALA A 19 0.44 -3.38 -17.21
N SER A 20 1.11 -4.51 -17.41
CA SER A 20 1.93 -5.14 -16.37
C SER A 20 3.03 -4.14 -16.01
N ALA A 21 2.78 -3.32 -15.00
CA ALA A 21 3.75 -2.35 -14.51
C ALA A 21 4.80 -3.12 -13.70
N ASP A 22 6.08 -2.88 -13.98
CA ASP A 22 7.16 -3.51 -13.24
C ASP A 22 7.14 -3.03 -11.78
N VAL A 23 7.31 -3.95 -10.84
CA VAL A 23 7.43 -3.62 -9.41
C VAL A 23 8.74 -2.88 -9.18
N ILE A 24 8.66 -1.71 -8.53
CA ILE A 24 9.82 -0.86 -8.23
C ILE A 24 10.37 -1.18 -6.86
N VAL A 25 9.49 -1.26 -5.86
CA VAL A 25 9.83 -1.52 -4.46
C VAL A 25 8.86 -2.56 -3.91
N SER A 26 9.33 -3.46 -3.07
CA SER A 26 8.52 -4.32 -2.22
C SER A 26 8.91 -4.15 -0.77
N TYR A 27 7.98 -4.39 0.15
CA TYR A 27 8.27 -4.47 1.57
C TYR A 27 7.53 -5.65 2.18
N SER A 28 8.10 -6.19 3.26
CA SER A 28 7.53 -7.28 4.03
C SER A 28 7.93 -7.13 5.49
N TYR A 29 6.96 -7.20 6.40
CA TYR A 29 7.16 -7.17 7.83
C TYR A 29 6.41 -8.31 8.49
N THR A 30 7.03 -8.91 9.50
CA THR A 30 6.42 -9.95 10.33
C THR A 30 6.29 -9.45 11.77
N ASP A 31 5.32 -10.01 12.48
CA ASP A 31 5.15 -9.77 13.92
C ASP A 31 4.93 -8.29 14.28
N LEU A 32 4.11 -7.58 13.49
CA LEU A 32 3.54 -6.29 13.88
C LEU A 32 2.51 -6.50 15.01
N ASP A 33 2.39 -5.54 15.91
CA ASP A 33 1.36 -5.53 16.95
C ASP A 33 0.02 -5.06 16.37
N GLY A 34 -0.80 -6.03 15.97
CA GLY A 34 -2.16 -5.81 15.51
C GLY A 34 -3.12 -5.51 16.66
N ALA A 35 -3.82 -4.38 16.58
CA ALA A 35 -4.83 -3.97 17.53
C ALA A 35 -6.08 -3.42 16.83
N PHE A 36 -7.24 -3.54 17.47
CA PHE A 36 -8.48 -2.91 17.04
C PHE A 36 -9.22 -2.36 18.25
N ASP A 37 -9.64 -1.09 18.13
CA ASP A 37 -10.53 -0.41 19.06
C ASP A 37 -11.91 -0.26 18.42
N SER A 38 -12.91 -0.94 18.98
CA SER A 38 -14.29 -0.91 18.51
C SER A 38 -15.02 0.40 18.83
N ALA A 39 -14.52 1.21 19.75
CA ALA A 39 -15.07 2.52 20.06
C ALA A 39 -14.68 3.57 19.02
N SER A 40 -13.43 3.54 18.54
CA SER A 40 -12.95 4.41 17.46
C SER A 40 -13.10 3.79 16.07
N SER A 41 -13.42 2.49 16.00
CA SER A 41 -13.39 1.68 14.78
C SER A 41 -12.03 1.77 14.07
N THR A 42 -10.93 1.71 14.82
CA THR A 42 -9.57 1.85 14.27
C THR A 42 -8.80 0.57 14.48
N PHE A 43 -8.23 0.04 13.41
CA PHE A 43 -7.23 -1.00 13.44
C PHE A 43 -5.84 -0.38 13.31
N THR A 44 -4.88 -0.83 14.10
CA THR A 44 -3.47 -0.52 13.92
C THR A 44 -2.65 -1.79 13.79
N ALA A 45 -1.55 -1.71 13.03
CA ALA A 45 -0.47 -2.68 13.05
C ALA A 45 0.83 -1.89 13.13
N ASP A 46 1.39 -1.84 14.34
CA ASP A 46 2.56 -1.03 14.66
C ASP A 46 3.78 -1.92 14.91
N ALA A 47 4.97 -1.43 14.60
CA ALA A 47 6.20 -2.12 14.95
C ALA A 47 6.33 -2.21 16.49
N THR A 48 6.88 -3.33 16.96
CA THR A 48 7.05 -3.62 18.39
C THR A 48 8.44 -4.20 18.65
N ALA A 49 9.00 -3.84 19.80
CA ALA A 49 10.24 -4.39 20.32
C ALA A 49 10.17 -4.51 21.85
N GLY A 50 10.52 -5.68 22.38
CA GLY A 50 10.43 -5.92 23.83
C GLY A 50 11.06 -7.21 24.32
N GLY A 51 11.75 -7.98 23.47
CA GLY A 51 12.37 -9.25 23.85
C GLY A 51 11.36 -10.37 24.07
N GLY A 52 10.16 -10.23 23.49
CA GLY A 52 9.08 -11.21 23.51
C GLY A 52 9.03 -12.03 22.21
N SER A 53 7.95 -12.77 22.02
CA SER A 53 7.70 -13.51 20.77
C SER A 53 7.13 -12.66 19.63
N LEU A 54 7.03 -11.34 19.81
CA LEU A 54 6.42 -10.38 18.88
C LEU A 54 7.40 -9.21 18.67
N ASP A 55 8.62 -9.52 18.27
CA ASP A 55 9.61 -8.50 17.92
C ASP A 55 9.60 -8.34 16.39
N THR A 56 9.14 -7.19 15.91
CA THR A 56 8.93 -6.94 14.47
C THR A 56 10.25 -7.02 13.71
N GLY A 57 10.25 -7.71 12.58
CA GLY A 57 11.34 -7.73 11.61
C GLY A 57 10.81 -7.61 10.19
N GLY A 58 11.67 -7.31 9.22
CA GLY A 58 11.24 -7.17 7.84
C GLY A 58 12.32 -6.70 6.88
N ASP A 59 11.92 -6.37 5.66
CA ASP A 59 12.78 -5.81 4.63
C ASP A 59 12.01 -4.84 3.73
N VAL A 60 12.75 -3.90 3.16
CA VAL A 60 12.30 -3.05 2.03
C VAL A 60 13.31 -3.22 0.90
N SER A 61 12.84 -3.72 -0.22
CA SER A 61 13.66 -4.11 -1.35
C SER A 61 13.31 -3.29 -2.59
N ARG A 62 14.31 -2.60 -3.14
CA ARG A 62 14.21 -1.96 -4.45
C ARG A 62 14.59 -2.96 -5.54
N LEU A 63 13.68 -3.17 -6.49
CA LEU A 63 13.80 -4.16 -7.55
C LEU A 63 14.20 -3.55 -8.91
N LEU A 64 13.85 -2.28 -9.16
CA LEU A 64 14.11 -1.59 -10.42
C LEU A 64 14.86 -0.27 -10.22
N GLY A 65 15.79 0.05 -11.12
CA GLY A 65 16.66 1.24 -11.06
C GLY A 65 18.01 0.89 -10.45
N ALA A 66 18.22 1.24 -9.17
CA ALA A 66 19.38 0.88 -8.37
C ALA A 66 18.97 -0.17 -7.30
N PRO A 67 18.98 -1.48 -7.64
CA PRO A 67 18.45 -2.49 -6.74
C PRO A 67 19.31 -2.62 -5.47
N GLY A 68 18.62 -2.83 -4.35
CA GLY A 68 19.20 -2.98 -3.03
C GLY A 68 18.11 -3.32 -2.01
N THR A 69 18.51 -3.76 -0.83
CA THR A 69 17.60 -4.17 0.23
C THR A 69 18.04 -3.52 1.54
N ALA A 70 17.09 -2.88 2.21
CA ALA A 70 17.18 -2.45 3.59
C ALA A 70 16.57 -3.54 4.47
N ASP A 71 17.41 -4.28 5.18
CA ASP A 71 17.02 -5.36 6.08
C ASP A 71 16.83 -4.82 7.50
N PHE A 72 15.70 -5.14 8.13
CA PHE A 72 15.35 -4.78 9.50
C PHE A 72 15.36 -6.03 10.38
N GLU A 73 16.41 -6.18 11.21
CA GLU A 73 16.50 -7.25 12.19
C GLU A 73 15.31 -7.22 13.16
N SER A 74 14.88 -8.39 13.62
CA SER A 74 13.80 -8.51 14.60
C SER A 74 14.10 -7.68 15.85
N GLY A 75 13.16 -6.80 16.21
CA GLY A 75 13.30 -5.89 17.34
C GLY A 75 14.12 -4.62 17.02
N PHE A 76 14.24 -4.22 15.75
CA PHE A 76 15.01 -3.05 15.33
C PHE A 76 14.69 -1.76 16.12
N MET A 77 13.45 -1.58 16.60
CA MET A 77 13.08 -0.40 17.38
C MET A 77 13.82 -0.31 18.73
N ALA A 78 14.25 -1.43 19.30
CA ALA A 78 15.01 -1.45 20.55
C ALA A 78 16.48 -1.03 20.37
N LEU A 79 16.94 -0.86 19.12
CA LEU A 79 18.32 -0.46 18.81
C LEU A 79 18.55 1.05 18.92
N GLY A 80 17.52 1.84 19.23
CA GLY A 80 17.60 3.29 19.33
C GLY A 80 17.69 4.00 17.99
N SER A 81 17.21 3.37 16.93
CA SER A 81 17.04 3.96 15.60
C SER A 81 15.71 4.73 15.49
N PHE A 82 15.51 5.43 14.38
CA PHE A 82 14.23 6.03 14.02
C PHE A 82 13.27 5.04 13.34
N ALA A 83 13.74 3.80 13.09
CA ALA A 83 13.00 2.84 12.30
C ALA A 83 11.68 2.48 12.97
N ASP A 84 10.62 2.46 12.17
CA ASP A 84 9.25 2.21 12.60
C ASP A 84 8.40 1.73 11.42
N VAL A 85 7.33 1.01 11.70
CA VAL A 85 6.30 0.66 10.72
C VAL A 85 4.95 0.89 11.38
N GLN A 86 4.13 1.72 10.76
CA GLN A 86 2.81 2.05 11.25
C GLN A 86 1.77 1.90 10.15
N ILE A 87 0.76 1.08 10.43
CA ILE A 87 -0.44 0.96 9.62
C ILE A 87 -1.61 1.36 10.50
N SER A 88 -2.41 2.33 10.07
CA SER A 88 -3.59 2.79 10.79
C SER A 88 -4.77 2.84 9.84
N LEU A 89 -5.80 2.03 10.10
CA LEU A 89 -6.96 1.87 9.25
C LEU A 89 -8.26 2.14 10.03
N SER A 90 -9.11 2.99 9.49
CA SER A 90 -10.52 3.10 9.91
C SER A 90 -11.31 1.94 9.31
N ILE A 91 -12.00 1.18 10.17
CA ILE A 91 -12.76 0.00 9.79
C ILE A 91 -14.26 0.33 9.75
N PHE A 92 -14.95 -0.07 8.69
CA PHE A 92 -16.37 0.18 8.53
C PHE A 92 -17.05 -0.93 7.72
N ASN A 93 -18.38 -0.85 7.59
CA ASN A 93 -19.19 -1.86 6.89
C ASN A 93 -18.90 -3.31 7.36
N ILE A 94 -18.71 -3.48 8.68
CA ILE A 94 -18.37 -4.76 9.30
C ILE A 94 -19.52 -5.75 9.14
N THR A 95 -19.21 -6.93 8.62
CA THR A 95 -20.07 -8.10 8.52
C THR A 95 -19.39 -9.30 9.21
N PRO A 96 -20.06 -10.45 9.38
CA PRO A 96 -19.42 -11.64 9.94
C PRO A 96 -18.22 -12.16 9.14
N ASP A 97 -18.17 -11.87 7.83
CA ASP A 97 -17.19 -12.44 6.90
C ASP A 97 -16.30 -11.37 6.24
N SER A 98 -16.55 -10.08 6.49
CA SER A 98 -15.80 -8.99 5.86
C SER A 98 -15.87 -7.66 6.61
N ALA A 99 -14.97 -6.74 6.28
CA ALA A 99 -15.07 -5.32 6.59
C ALA A 99 -14.39 -4.50 5.50
N GLU A 100 -14.72 -3.21 5.40
CA GLU A 100 -14.00 -2.26 4.55
C GLU A 100 -13.05 -1.42 5.41
N ALA A 101 -11.96 -0.94 4.81
CA ALA A 101 -11.00 -0.12 5.53
C ALA A 101 -10.36 0.96 4.67
N GLU A 102 -10.06 2.10 5.30
CA GLU A 102 -9.30 3.19 4.71
C GLU A 102 -8.36 3.82 5.76
N GLY A 103 -7.19 4.27 5.36
CA GLY A 103 -6.22 4.86 6.28
C GLY A 103 -4.84 5.04 5.66
N THR A 104 -3.79 4.84 6.45
CA THR A 104 -2.41 5.16 6.04
C THR A 104 -1.42 4.06 6.40
N LEU A 105 -0.36 3.97 5.60
CA LEU A 105 0.86 3.22 5.88
C LEU A 105 2.01 4.21 5.96
N THR A 106 2.90 4.02 6.93
CA THR A 106 4.18 4.72 7.01
C THR A 106 5.25 3.76 7.47
N ILE A 107 6.32 3.66 6.69
CA ILE A 107 7.54 2.92 7.01
C ILE A 107 8.63 3.96 7.19
N THR A 108 9.31 3.93 8.33
CA THR A 108 10.44 4.78 8.66
C THR A 108 11.69 3.91 8.75
N ASP A 109 12.78 4.35 8.14
CA ASP A 109 14.05 3.64 8.14
C ASP A 109 14.93 4.00 9.34
N ILE A 110 16.16 3.48 9.42
CA ILE A 110 16.96 3.61 10.66
C ILE A 110 17.42 5.03 10.97
N ASP A 111 17.55 5.90 9.97
CA ASP A 111 18.01 7.28 10.12
C ASP A 111 16.87 8.30 10.03
N GLY A 112 15.67 7.90 9.59
CA GLY A 112 14.41 8.63 9.76
C GLY A 112 13.74 9.02 8.45
N ASP A 113 14.18 8.47 7.33
CA ASP A 113 13.53 8.61 6.04
C ASP A 113 12.26 7.78 5.99
N THR A 114 11.29 8.24 5.21
CA THR A 114 9.95 7.67 5.24
C THR A 114 9.45 7.26 3.86
N LEU A 115 8.73 6.13 3.84
CA LEU A 115 7.84 5.73 2.77
C LEU A 115 6.41 5.75 3.30
N SER A 116 5.56 6.59 2.73
CA SER A 116 4.18 6.77 3.20
C SER A 116 3.15 6.70 2.08
N ALA A 117 1.96 6.17 2.35
CA ALA A 117 0.85 6.09 1.38
C ALA A 117 -0.52 6.06 2.06
N ASP A 118 -1.54 6.48 1.31
CA ASP A 118 -2.94 6.23 1.65
C ASP A 118 -3.31 4.80 1.25
N VAL A 119 -4.04 4.10 2.09
CA VAL A 119 -4.44 2.70 1.89
C VAL A 119 -5.96 2.61 1.92
N THR A 120 -6.54 1.87 0.97
CA THR A 120 -7.96 1.51 0.95
C THR A 120 -8.10 0.03 0.61
N GLY A 121 -9.06 -0.66 1.20
CA GLY A 121 -9.23 -2.08 0.91
C GLY A 121 -10.36 -2.74 1.67
N SER A 122 -10.30 -4.07 1.69
CA SER A 122 -11.28 -4.89 2.40
C SER A 122 -10.60 -6.01 3.17
N TRP A 123 -11.18 -6.32 4.32
CA TRP A 123 -10.87 -7.49 5.12
C TRP A 123 -11.79 -8.65 4.71
N THR A 124 -11.21 -9.83 4.60
CA THR A 124 -11.91 -11.12 4.53
C THR A 124 -11.68 -11.86 5.84
N ILE A 125 -12.75 -12.26 6.52
CA ILE A 125 -12.71 -12.93 7.82
C ILE A 125 -13.05 -14.42 7.60
N LEU A 126 -12.07 -15.30 7.77
CA LEU A 126 -12.23 -16.74 7.55
C LEU A 126 -12.64 -17.44 8.84
N ASN A 127 -13.95 -17.44 9.11
CA ASN A 127 -14.54 -18.24 10.17
C ASN A 127 -14.77 -19.70 9.72
N PRO A 128 -14.56 -20.72 10.58
CA PRO A 128 -14.11 -20.66 11.98
C PRO A 128 -12.58 -20.77 12.15
N PHE A 129 -11.80 -20.65 11.08
CA PHE A 129 -10.35 -20.86 11.10
C PHE A 129 -9.59 -19.74 11.82
N GLY A 130 -10.25 -18.58 11.97
CA GLY A 130 -9.77 -17.45 12.75
C GLY A 130 -8.64 -16.68 12.12
N PHE A 131 -8.56 -16.68 10.78
CA PHE A 131 -7.66 -15.83 10.02
C PHE A 131 -8.42 -14.67 9.40
N MET A 132 -7.77 -13.52 9.34
CA MET A 132 -8.26 -12.33 8.66
C MET A 132 -7.22 -11.90 7.64
N PHE A 133 -7.69 -11.57 6.44
CA PHE A 133 -6.85 -11.13 5.32
C PHE A 133 -7.30 -9.75 4.88
N PHE A 134 -6.40 -8.78 4.89
CA PHE A 134 -6.62 -7.50 4.23
C PHE A 134 -6.08 -7.57 2.81
N SER A 135 -6.87 -7.09 1.86
CA SER A 135 -6.40 -6.80 0.51
C SER A 135 -6.73 -5.36 0.18
N GLY A 136 -5.69 -4.56 0.00
CA GLY A 136 -5.79 -3.14 -0.24
C GLY A 136 -4.98 -2.65 -1.44
N VAL A 137 -5.38 -1.49 -1.92
CA VAL A 137 -4.64 -0.65 -2.86
C VAL A 137 -4.07 0.51 -2.06
N SER A 138 -2.81 0.79 -2.30
CA SER A 138 -2.10 1.95 -1.76
C SER A 138 -1.91 2.99 -2.85
N ASN A 139 -2.28 4.23 -2.58
CA ASN A 139 -2.20 5.34 -3.52
C ASN A 139 -1.27 6.42 -2.98
N GLY A 140 -0.52 7.04 -3.90
CA GLY A 140 0.31 8.18 -3.58
C GLY A 140 1.45 7.83 -2.63
N TYR A 141 2.17 6.73 -2.90
CA TYR A 141 3.42 6.48 -2.20
C TYR A 141 4.39 7.64 -2.39
N ILE A 142 4.91 8.15 -1.28
CA ILE A 142 5.86 9.25 -1.24
C ILE A 142 7.06 8.79 -0.40
N PHE A 143 8.23 8.83 -1.03
CA PHE A 143 9.51 8.80 -0.33
C PHE A 143 9.88 10.21 0.14
N THR A 144 10.24 10.35 1.40
CA THR A 144 10.73 11.60 1.98
C THR A 144 12.06 11.36 2.67
N ASP A 145 13.09 12.03 2.16
CA ASP A 145 14.41 12.17 2.79
C ASP A 145 14.33 13.23 3.90
N ASN A 146 14.80 12.88 5.09
CA ASN A 146 14.81 13.66 6.32
C ASN A 146 15.84 14.82 6.30
N GLY A 147 16.64 14.91 5.22
CA GLY A 147 17.65 15.94 5.00
C GLY A 147 19.03 15.61 5.58
N GLN A 148 19.26 14.39 6.05
CA GLN A 148 20.56 13.88 6.49
C GLN A 148 21.38 13.21 5.36
N THR A 149 21.07 13.50 4.10
CA THR A 149 22.04 13.59 2.99
C THR A 149 22.86 12.32 2.65
N ASP A 150 22.29 11.13 2.74
CA ASP A 150 22.81 10.00 1.96
C ASP A 150 21.93 9.70 0.73
N GLY A 151 20.65 10.06 0.78
CA GLY A 151 19.69 9.74 -0.28
C GLY A 151 19.40 8.24 -0.36
N GLU A 152 19.68 7.50 0.72
CA GLU A 152 19.49 6.07 0.83
C GLU A 152 18.32 5.76 1.76
N PHE A 153 17.62 4.65 1.51
CA PHE A 153 16.70 4.08 2.47
C PHE A 153 17.45 2.97 3.22
N ASN A 154 17.61 3.13 4.53
CA ASN A 154 18.58 2.39 5.33
C ASN A 154 17.95 1.31 6.23
N GLY A 155 18.45 0.08 6.12
CA GLY A 155 18.13 -1.00 7.05
C GLY A 155 19.10 -1.04 8.23
N THR A 156 18.81 -1.89 9.21
CA THR A 156 19.82 -2.33 10.20
C THR A 156 21.01 -3.02 9.53
N ALA A 157 20.77 -3.63 8.36
CA ALA A 157 21.78 -4.02 7.39
C ALA A 157 21.29 -3.66 5.98
N GLY A 158 22.23 -3.33 5.09
CA GLY A 158 21.90 -2.97 3.72
C GLY A 158 21.18 -1.62 3.58
N SER A 159 21.11 -1.15 2.34
CA SER A 159 20.43 0.08 1.95
C SER A 159 20.15 0.05 0.45
N PHE A 160 19.35 1.00 -0.03
CA PHE A 160 19.25 1.31 -1.45
C PHE A 160 19.11 2.81 -1.68
N ASP A 161 19.67 3.30 -2.78
CA ASP A 161 19.46 4.69 -3.22
C ASP A 161 17.97 4.93 -3.50
N MET A 162 17.38 5.97 -2.91
CA MET A 162 15.99 6.39 -3.14
C MET A 162 15.90 7.78 -3.79
N SER A 163 17.02 8.38 -4.18
CA SER A 163 17.07 9.76 -4.69
C SER A 163 16.19 10.01 -5.93
N ASP A 164 15.99 9.01 -6.78
CA ASP A 164 15.10 9.07 -7.95
C ASP A 164 13.65 8.63 -7.64
N LEU A 165 13.37 8.19 -6.43
CA LEU A 165 12.02 7.87 -5.93
C LEU A 165 11.38 9.08 -5.21
N VAL A 166 12.20 9.91 -4.57
CA VAL A 166 11.75 11.10 -3.83
C VAL A 166 10.99 12.06 -4.75
N GLY A 167 9.80 12.47 -4.28
CA GLY A 167 8.95 13.45 -4.98
C GLY A 167 8.13 12.88 -6.16
N ASN A 168 8.28 11.59 -6.49
CA ASN A 168 7.40 10.90 -7.41
C ASN A 168 6.22 10.26 -6.67
N LEU A 169 5.08 10.13 -7.36
CA LEU A 169 3.92 9.41 -6.86
C LEU A 169 3.92 8.01 -7.46
N TYR A 170 3.72 7.02 -6.59
CA TYR A 170 3.53 5.63 -7.00
C TYR A 170 2.19 5.10 -6.49
N GLU A 171 1.70 4.05 -7.13
CA GLU A 171 0.57 3.25 -6.66
C GLU A 171 1.08 1.87 -6.24
N GLY A 172 0.24 1.08 -5.60
CA GLY A 172 0.64 -0.26 -5.21
C GLY A 172 -0.46 -1.08 -4.55
N ALA A 173 -0.05 -2.20 -3.99
CA ALA A 173 -0.91 -3.07 -3.21
C ALA A 173 -0.36 -3.26 -1.81
N VAL A 174 -1.25 -3.47 -0.86
CA VAL A 174 -0.94 -3.80 0.54
C VAL A 174 -1.77 -5.01 0.93
N SER A 175 -1.13 -5.93 1.65
CA SER A 175 -1.70 -7.15 2.15
C SER A 175 -1.39 -7.25 3.64
N LEU A 176 -2.37 -7.68 4.44
CA LEU A 176 -2.17 -7.98 5.86
C LEU A 176 -2.76 -9.33 6.19
N LEU A 177 -2.09 -10.07 7.05
CA LEU A 177 -2.55 -11.35 7.58
C LEU A 177 -2.44 -11.34 9.10
N LEU A 178 -3.52 -11.67 9.79
CA LEU A 178 -3.50 -11.90 11.23
C LEU A 178 -4.45 -13.01 11.66
N GLN A 179 -4.19 -13.58 12.83
CA GLN A 179 -5.01 -14.63 13.42
C GLN A 179 -5.90 -14.06 14.53
N ASN A 180 -7.15 -13.73 14.20
CA ASN A 180 -8.16 -13.34 15.17
C ASN A 180 -9.53 -13.98 14.85
N PRO A 181 -9.97 -15.00 15.62
CA PRO A 181 -11.26 -15.65 15.42
C PRO A 181 -12.47 -14.78 15.76
N GLY A 182 -12.29 -13.65 16.44
CA GLY A 182 -13.36 -12.72 16.80
C GLY A 182 -13.74 -11.71 15.70
N GLY A 183 -12.92 -11.58 14.65
CA GLY A 183 -13.08 -10.51 13.67
C GLY A 183 -13.04 -9.12 14.33
N PHE A 184 -13.75 -8.16 13.74
CA PHE A 184 -13.95 -6.81 14.29
C PHE A 184 -15.17 -6.71 15.22
N GLY A 185 -15.58 -7.82 15.84
CA GLY A 185 -16.74 -7.86 16.74
C GLY A 185 -16.48 -7.31 18.15
N ALA A 186 -15.21 -7.19 18.55
CA ALA A 186 -14.77 -6.70 19.86
C ALA A 186 -13.33 -6.20 19.76
N ASP A 187 -12.88 -5.45 20.77
CA ASP A 187 -11.51 -4.97 20.89
C ASP A 187 -10.51 -6.14 20.92
N PHE A 188 -9.35 -5.93 20.32
CA PHE A 188 -8.20 -6.81 20.45
C PHE A 188 -6.89 -6.02 20.40
N SER A 189 -5.82 -6.61 20.90
CA SER A 189 -4.47 -6.05 20.92
C SER A 189 -3.45 -7.18 21.08
N GLY A 190 -2.20 -6.98 20.68
CA GLY A 190 -1.17 -8.01 20.84
C GLY A 190 -1.31 -9.16 19.85
N VAL A 191 -1.93 -8.93 18.69
CA VAL A 191 -2.13 -9.98 17.67
C VAL A 191 -1.04 -9.84 16.61
N SER A 192 -0.19 -10.87 16.47
CA SER A 192 0.82 -10.91 15.41
C SER A 192 0.15 -10.70 14.05
N THR A 193 0.61 -9.65 13.37
CA THR A 193 0.16 -9.27 12.04
C THR A 193 1.36 -9.29 11.10
N GLU A 194 1.23 -10.00 10.00
CA GLU A 194 2.14 -9.94 8.86
C GLU A 194 1.63 -8.89 7.89
N GLY A 195 2.53 -8.09 7.32
CA GLY A 195 2.18 -7.09 6.33
C GLY A 195 3.18 -7.05 5.18
N ASP A 196 2.66 -7.04 3.95
CA ASP A 196 3.45 -6.99 2.74
C ASP A 196 2.86 -6.01 1.74
N GLY A 197 3.69 -5.52 0.84
CA GLY A 197 3.21 -4.69 -0.24
C GLY A 197 4.23 -4.45 -1.33
N VAL A 198 3.71 -3.89 -2.42
CA VAL A 198 4.47 -3.62 -3.63
C VAL A 198 4.10 -2.28 -4.20
N LEU A 199 5.09 -1.59 -4.75
CA LEU A 199 4.99 -0.31 -5.40
C LEU A 199 5.19 -0.49 -6.89
N VAL A 200 4.31 0.09 -7.68
CA VAL A 200 4.36 0.12 -9.14
C VAL A 200 4.27 1.56 -9.64
N PRO A 201 4.83 1.89 -10.82
CA PRO A 201 4.60 3.18 -11.43
C PRO A 201 3.10 3.43 -11.58
N THR A 202 2.61 4.59 -11.11
CA THR A 202 1.26 5.04 -11.40
C THR A 202 1.04 4.97 -12.92
N PRO A 203 -0.01 4.28 -13.41
CA PRO A 203 -0.24 4.15 -14.84
C PRO A 203 -0.18 5.52 -15.49
N GLY A 204 0.85 5.71 -16.32
CA GLY A 204 1.03 6.94 -17.05
C GLY A 204 -0.17 7.13 -17.95
N SER A 205 -1.13 7.94 -17.52
CA SER A 205 -1.89 8.77 -18.44
C SER A 205 -0.90 9.80 -19.00
N VAL A 206 0.03 9.29 -19.80
CA VAL A 206 0.84 10.07 -20.73
C VAL A 206 -0.18 10.76 -21.63
N LEU A 207 -0.56 11.95 -21.21
CA LEU A 207 -0.89 13.08 -22.03
C LEU A 207 -1.40 12.67 -23.43
N ILE A 208 -2.63 12.17 -23.52
CA ILE A 208 -3.42 12.26 -24.76
C ILE A 208 -3.78 13.76 -24.95
N GLY A 209 -2.76 14.59 -25.07
CA GLY A 209 -2.77 15.98 -25.47
C GLY A 209 -1.87 16.23 -26.68
N GLY A 210 -1.06 15.24 -27.09
CA GLY A 210 -0.08 15.38 -28.19
C GLY A 210 -0.53 14.94 -29.59
N LEU A 211 -1.57 14.10 -29.72
CA LEU A 211 -1.97 13.54 -31.03
C LEU A 211 -3.33 14.01 -31.57
N GLY A 212 -4.12 14.73 -30.76
CA GLY A 212 -5.37 15.36 -31.22
C GLY A 212 -5.20 16.75 -31.85
N ALA A 213 -4.09 17.45 -31.55
CA ALA A 213 -3.87 18.84 -31.96
C ALA A 213 -3.13 19.00 -33.31
N LEU A 214 -2.56 17.93 -33.88
CA LEU A 214 -1.92 17.95 -35.20
C LEU A 214 -2.88 17.63 -36.37
N GLY A 215 -4.15 17.31 -36.08
CA GLY A 215 -5.16 16.97 -37.10
C GLY A 215 -6.11 18.10 -37.50
N MET A 216 -6.05 19.27 -36.86
CA MET A 216 -6.97 20.40 -37.13
C MET A 216 -6.29 21.67 -37.64
N MET A 217 -5.25 21.56 -38.47
CA MET A 217 -4.81 22.68 -39.30
C MET A 217 -4.75 22.31 -40.80
N MET A 218 -5.72 22.90 -41.51
CA MET A 218 -5.93 23.05 -42.95
C MET A 218 -6.81 21.97 -43.64
N PRO A 219 -7.70 22.35 -44.60
CA PRO A 219 -7.60 23.53 -45.47
C PRO A 219 -8.90 24.35 -45.67
N ARG A 220 -8.78 25.66 -45.94
CA ARG A 220 -9.73 26.38 -46.81
C ARG A 220 -8.99 27.41 -47.67
N ARG A 221 -8.48 26.98 -48.82
CA ARG A 221 -8.29 27.85 -49.98
C ARG A 221 -9.45 27.58 -50.94
N ARG A 222 -10.35 28.56 -51.09
CA ARG A 222 -11.28 28.67 -52.21
C ARG A 222 -10.84 29.88 -53.05
N LYS A 223 -10.56 29.66 -54.32
CA LYS A 223 -10.79 30.60 -55.41
C LYS A 223 -11.92 30.03 -56.25
#